data_AF-A0A2H6GZI3-F1
#
_entry.id   AF-A0A2H6GZI3-F1
#
_cell.length_a   1.000
_cell.length_b   1.000
_cell.length_c   1.000
_cell.angle_alpha   90.00
_cell.angle_beta   90.00
_cell.angle_gamma   90.00
#
_symmetry.space_group_name_H-M   'P 1'
#
loop_
_entity.id
_entity.type
_entity.pdbx_description
1 polymer ?
#
loop_
_entity_poly.entity_id
_entity_poly.type
_entity_poly.pdbx_seq_one_letter_code
_entity_poly.pdbx_strand_id
1 'polypeptide(L)'
;MKKRMISLIILLIILVGTLGFISNNLAKKYITGSAIEDFQYSYTKAICNETNFCQDYEIVCKGNGLVRQTPVTGAFLQQDAGWKDPRDKDAIKKIC
;
A
#
# COMPACT_ATOMS: atom_id res chain seq x y z
N MET A 1 52.48 -4.42 23.46
CA MET A 1 51.86 -4.90 22.19
C MET A 1 50.59 -5.70 22.41
N LYS A 2 50.59 -6.76 23.24
CA LYS A 2 49.38 -7.59 23.51
C LYS A 2 48.15 -6.80 23.99
N LYS A 3 48.30 -5.85 24.93
CA LYS A 3 47.19 -5.01 25.44
C LYS A 3 46.58 -4.08 24.36
N ARG A 4 47.41 -3.53 23.46
CA ARG A 4 46.95 -2.69 22.34
C ARG A 4 46.21 -3.53 21.30
N MET A 5 46.66 -4.76 21.07
CA MET A 5 46.02 -5.71 20.15
C MET A 5 44.64 -6.15 20.66
N ILE A 6 44.53 -6.47 21.95
CA ILE A 6 43.24 -6.81 22.59
C ILE A 6 42.25 -5.64 22.52
N SER A 7 42.73 -4.40 22.78
CA SER A 7 41.91 -3.19 22.64
C SER A 7 41.35 -3.01 21.23
N LEU A 8 42.18 -3.24 20.19
CA LEU A 8 41.76 -3.16 18.79
C LEU A 8 40.70 -4.22 18.43
N ILE A 9 40.84 -5.44 18.95
CA ILE A 9 39.87 -6.52 18.72
C ILE A 9 38.51 -6.17 19.34
N ILE A 10 38.51 -5.65 20.56
CA ILE A 10 37.28 -5.22 21.25
C ILE A 10 36.60 -4.10 20.46
N LEU A 11 37.36 -3.11 20.00
CA LEU A 11 36.84 -2.01 19.19
C LEU A 11 36.21 -2.51 17.89
N LEU A 12 36.85 -3.48 17.22
CA LEU A 12 36.34 -4.07 15.99
C LEU A 12 35.00 -4.80 16.23
N ILE A 13 34.88 -5.54 17.33
CA ILE A 13 33.63 -6.25 17.68
C ILE A 13 32.50 -5.25 17.92
N ILE A 14 32.76 -4.15 18.62
CA ILE A 14 31.78 -3.08 18.86
C ILE A 14 31.36 -2.44 17.53
N LEU A 15 32.31 -2.18 16.64
CA LEU A 15 32.03 -1.59 15.33
C LEU A 15 31.14 -2.50 14.49
N VAL A 16 31.46 -3.80 14.42
CA VAL A 16 30.66 -4.78 13.66
C VAL A 16 29.26 -4.95 14.28
N GLY A 17 29.17 -5.00 15.61
CA GLY A 17 27.88 -5.11 16.30
C GLY A 17 26.97 -3.91 16.07
N THR A 18 27.52 -2.70 16.10
CA THR A 18 26.75 -1.47 15.84
C THR A 18 26.30 -1.36 14.38
N LEU A 19 27.15 -1.71 13.41
CA LEU A 19 26.76 -1.77 12.00
C LEU A 19 25.65 -2.81 11.74
N GLY A 20 25.73 -3.98 12.34
CA GLY A 20 24.71 -5.03 12.22
C GLY A 20 23.36 -4.64 12.85
N PHE A 21 23.38 -3.86 13.93
CA PHE A 21 22.16 -3.34 14.56
C PHE A 21 21.49 -2.25 13.71
N ILE A 22 22.29 -1.35 13.13
CA ILE A 22 21.80 -0.27 12.26
C ILE A 22 21.22 -0.87 10.97
N SER A 23 21.89 -1.83 10.33
CA SER A 23 21.42 -2.42 9.07
C SER A 23 20.05 -3.12 9.22
N ASN A 24 19.82 -3.83 10.33
CA ASN A 24 18.54 -4.50 10.58
C ASN A 24 17.37 -3.56 10.86
N ASN A 25 17.62 -2.43 11.54
CA ASN A 25 16.58 -1.45 11.85
C ASN A 25 16.27 -0.51 10.68
N LEU A 26 17.28 -0.16 9.87
CA LEU A 26 17.10 0.72 8.71
C LEU A 26 16.47 -0.02 7.52
N ALA A 27 16.90 -1.26 7.24
CA ALA A 27 16.40 -2.03 6.11
C ALA A 27 14.90 -2.38 6.23
N LYS A 28 14.39 -2.61 7.44
CA LYS A 28 12.97 -2.93 7.64
C LYS A 28 12.04 -1.72 7.48
N LYS A 29 12.54 -0.49 7.64
CA LYS A 29 11.69 0.70 7.75
C LYS A 29 11.60 1.53 6.45
N TYR A 30 12.54 1.37 5.51
CA TYR A 30 12.69 2.33 4.40
C TYR A 30 12.74 1.74 2.99
N ILE A 31 12.55 0.42 2.80
CA ILE A 31 12.75 -0.17 1.46
C ILE A 31 11.62 0.14 0.46
N THR A 32 10.41 0.57 0.89
CA THR A 32 9.36 1.25 0.07
C THR A 32 7.96 1.12 0.68
N GLY A 33 7.70 0.11 1.52
CA GLY A 33 6.35 -0.20 2.02
C GLY A 33 5.70 0.89 2.87
N SER A 34 6.49 1.55 3.72
CA SER A 34 6.02 2.64 4.59
C SER A 34 5.65 3.93 3.85
N ALA A 35 6.22 4.15 2.65
CA ALA A 35 5.85 5.30 1.83
C ALA A 35 4.46 5.14 1.19
N ILE A 36 4.01 3.90 0.96
CA ILE A 36 2.70 3.61 0.35
C ILE A 36 1.60 3.64 1.42
N GLU A 37 1.88 3.17 2.65
CA GLU A 37 0.91 3.15 3.75
C GLU A 37 0.38 4.56 4.12
N ASP A 38 1.22 5.58 3.98
CA ASP A 38 0.84 6.97 4.27
C ASP A 38 0.46 7.80 3.04
N PHE A 39 0.62 7.26 1.82
CA PHE A 39 0.28 7.98 0.60
C PHE A 39 -1.24 7.98 0.38
N GLN A 40 -1.82 9.18 0.31
CA GLN A 40 -3.21 9.37 -0.05
C GLN A 40 -3.33 9.56 -1.56
N TYR A 41 -4.21 8.77 -2.18
CA TYR A 41 -4.49 8.85 -3.61
C TYR A 41 -5.99 8.77 -3.86
N SER A 42 -6.41 9.29 -5.01
CA SER A 42 -7.80 9.28 -5.44
C SER A 42 -7.93 8.83 -6.88
N TYR A 43 -8.99 8.08 -7.17
CA TYR A 43 -9.33 7.65 -8.52
C TYR A 43 -10.84 7.39 -8.65
N THR A 44 -11.32 7.25 -9.88
CA THR A 44 -12.74 6.96 -10.15
C THR A 44 -12.95 5.46 -10.35
N LYS A 45 -14.01 4.90 -9.75
CA LYS A 45 -14.38 3.49 -9.90
C LYS A 45 -15.89 3.34 -10.13
N ALA A 46 -16.25 2.60 -11.18
CA ALA A 46 -17.62 2.13 -11.40
C ALA A 46 -17.94 0.94 -10.50
N ILE A 47 -18.98 1.05 -9.68
CA ILE A 47 -19.52 -0.01 -8.82
C ILE A 47 -20.92 -0.36 -9.32
N CYS A 48 -21.11 -1.62 -9.70
CA CYS A 48 -22.36 -2.14 -10.24
C CYS A 48 -23.06 -3.06 -9.22
N ASN A 49 -24.38 -2.99 -9.13
CA ASN A 49 -25.18 -3.83 -8.26
C ASN A 49 -25.76 -5.06 -9.01
N GLU A 50 -26.54 -5.88 -8.29
CA GLU A 50 -27.17 -7.09 -8.85
C GLU A 50 -28.23 -6.80 -9.92
N THR A 51 -28.77 -5.58 -9.96
CA THR A 51 -29.72 -5.15 -10.99
C THR A 51 -29.03 -4.50 -12.18
N ASN A 52 -27.70 -4.69 -12.34
CA ASN A 52 -26.92 -4.13 -13.45
C ASN A 52 -26.94 -2.58 -13.51
N PHE A 53 -27.24 -1.93 -12.38
CA PHE A 53 -27.07 -0.50 -12.22
C PHE A 53 -25.64 -0.19 -11.77
N CYS A 54 -24.93 0.61 -12.55
CA CYS A 54 -23.55 1.03 -12.27
C CYS A 54 -23.51 2.52 -11.93
N GLN A 55 -22.81 2.86 -10.85
CA GLN A 55 -22.57 4.23 -10.42
C GLN A 55 -21.06 4.45 -10.28
N ASP A 56 -20.56 5.56 -10.79
CA ASP A 56 -19.17 5.96 -10.61
C ASP A 56 -18.98 6.66 -9.27
N TYR A 57 -17.89 6.33 -8.60
CA TYR A 57 -17.50 6.93 -7.33
C TYR A 57 -16.09 7.49 -7.42
N GLU A 58 -15.86 8.65 -6.79
CA GLU A 58 -14.53 9.07 -6.38
C GLU A 58 -14.14 8.24 -5.14
N ILE A 59 -13.11 7.43 -5.28
CA ILE A 59 -12.52 6.62 -4.22
C ILE A 59 -11.25 7.32 -3.74
N VAL A 60 -11.18 7.63 -2.46
CA VAL A 60 -9.99 8.16 -1.79
C VAL A 60 -9.44 7.09 -0.87
N CYS A 61 -8.21 6.66 -1.13
CA CYS A 61 -7.50 5.65 -0.37
C CYS A 61 -6.29 6.26 0.35
N LYS A 62 -5.94 5.69 1.50
CA LYS A 62 -4.66 5.91 2.18
C LYS A 62 -4.01 4.55 2.37
N GLY A 63 -2.95 4.27 1.62
CA GLY A 63 -2.42 2.92 1.46
C GLY A 63 -3.50 1.95 0.93
N ASN A 64 -3.78 0.89 1.69
CA ASN A 64 -4.82 -0.09 1.36
C ASN A 64 -6.16 0.18 2.09
N GLY A 65 -6.29 1.33 2.78
CA GLY A 65 -7.48 1.70 3.52
C GLY A 65 -8.37 2.68 2.76
N LEU A 66 -9.67 2.41 2.70
CA LEU A 66 -10.66 3.34 2.18
C LEU A 66 -10.85 4.51 3.16
N VAL A 67 -10.64 5.74 2.68
CA VAL A 67 -10.86 6.97 3.46
C VAL A 67 -12.22 7.58 3.14
N ARG A 68 -12.55 7.67 1.84
CA ARG A 68 -13.79 8.28 1.37
C ARG A 68 -14.24 7.64 0.07
N GLN A 69 -15.55 7.48 -0.07
CA GLN A 69 -16.20 7.06 -1.31
C GLN A 69 -17.37 8.01 -1.56
N THR A 70 -17.28 8.80 -2.63
CA THR A 70 -18.29 9.81 -2.98
C THR A 70 -18.88 9.50 -4.34
N PRO A 71 -20.20 9.34 -4.50
CA PRO A 71 -20.81 9.14 -5.81
C PRO A 71 -20.60 10.37 -6.68
N VAL A 72 -20.18 10.17 -7.93
CA VAL A 72 -20.10 11.24 -8.93
C VAL A 72 -21.51 11.50 -9.44
N THR A 73 -22.05 12.68 -9.11
CA THR A 73 -23.44 13.03 -9.44
C THR A 73 -23.68 12.98 -10.95
N GLY A 74 -24.73 12.26 -11.37
CA GLY A 74 -25.09 12.09 -12.78
C GLY A 74 -24.24 11.07 -13.55
N ALA A 75 -23.22 10.47 -12.95
CA ALA A 75 -22.39 9.44 -13.57
C ALA A 75 -22.87 8.03 -13.20
N PHE A 76 -24.03 7.65 -13.75
CA PHE A 76 -24.58 6.31 -13.60
C PHE A 76 -25.12 5.78 -14.92
N LEU A 77 -25.22 4.47 -15.02
CA LEU A 77 -25.76 3.77 -16.18
C LEU A 77 -26.52 2.52 -15.72
N GLN A 78 -27.70 2.32 -16.28
CA GLN A 78 -28.42 1.06 -16.19
C GLN A 78 -28.02 0.20 -17.40
N GLN A 79 -27.39 -0.95 -17.14
CA GLN A 79 -27.07 -1.92 -18.18
C GLN A 79 -28.24 -2.90 -18.40
N ASP A 80 -28.21 -3.61 -19.53
CA ASP A 80 -29.18 -4.66 -19.85
C ASP A 80 -29.12 -5.85 -18.86
N ALA A 81 -30.22 -6.58 -18.69
CA ALA A 81 -30.30 -7.71 -17.75
C ALA A 81 -29.31 -8.86 -18.05
N GLY A 82 -28.88 -9.00 -19.31
CA GLY A 82 -27.89 -10.00 -19.73
C GLY A 82 -26.43 -9.53 -19.61
N TRP A 83 -26.22 -8.26 -19.26
CA TRP A 83 -24.87 -7.70 -19.17
C TRP A 83 -24.09 -8.34 -18.02
N LYS A 84 -22.79 -8.54 -18.25
CA LYS A 84 -21.84 -9.04 -17.27
C LYS A 84 -20.62 -8.15 -17.29
N ASP A 85 -20.14 -7.80 -16.11
CA ASP A 85 -18.91 -7.04 -15.96
C ASP A 85 -17.73 -7.84 -16.55
N PRO A 86 -17.00 -7.31 -17.54
CA PRO A 86 -15.87 -8.01 -18.14
C PRO A 86 -14.62 -8.02 -17.24
N ARG A 87 -14.61 -7.23 -16.16
CA ARG A 87 -13.51 -7.18 -15.20
C ARG A 87 -13.45 -8.48 -14.38
N ASP A 88 -12.25 -8.84 -13.95
CA ASP A 88 -12.09 -9.97 -13.04
C ASP A 88 -12.70 -9.67 -11.65
N LYS A 89 -12.98 -10.73 -10.89
CA LYS A 89 -13.64 -10.60 -9.57
C LYS A 89 -12.81 -9.81 -8.57
N ASP A 90 -11.49 -9.83 -8.69
CA ASP A 90 -10.60 -9.15 -7.75
C ASP A 90 -10.57 -7.65 -8.05
N ALA A 91 -10.52 -7.27 -9.32
CA ALA A 91 -10.67 -5.90 -9.79
C ALA A 91 -12.04 -5.31 -9.43
N ILE A 92 -13.11 -6.12 -9.43
CA ILE A 92 -14.44 -5.69 -8.98
C ILE A 92 -14.42 -5.42 -7.47
N LYS A 93 -13.90 -6.36 -6.66
CA LYS A 93 -13.93 -6.30 -5.19
C LYS A 93 -12.93 -5.32 -4.59
N LYS A 94 -11.77 -5.12 -5.22
CA LYS A 94 -10.68 -4.30 -4.68
C LYS A 94 -11.03 -2.81 -4.78
N ILE A 95 -11.09 -2.13 -3.64
CA ILE A 95 -11.35 -0.67 -3.55
C ILE A 95 -10.08 0.11 -3.25
N CYS A 96 -9.17 -0.47 -2.47
CA CYS A 96 -7.79 -0.07 -2.28
C CYS A 96 -7.01 -1.41 -2.23
#